data_AF-A0A9E2Y1P6-F1
#
_entry.id   AF-A0A9E2Y1P6-F1
#
_cell.length_a   1.000
_cell.length_b   1.000
_cell.length_c   1.000
_cell.angle_alpha   90.00
_cell.angle_beta   90.00
_cell.angle_gamma   90.00
#
_symmetry.space_group_name_H-M   'P 1'
#
loop_
_entity.id
_entity.type
_entity.pdbx_description
1 polymer ?
#
loop_
_entity_poly.entity_id
_entity_poly.type
_entity_poly.pdbx_seq_one_letter_code
_entity_poly.pdbx_strand_id
1 'polypeptide(L)'
;MLSANYLPEVLETTEAERLATGFIFTEGPTWHPDGYWYFVDLRQNKLFRLTPGKSPELVRTTIGGNGTTLDLQGRLIVCEGDDRRLTRMTADGKVESLVDNYQGGRFNRPNDV
;
A
#
# COMPACT_ATOMS: atom_id res chain seq x y z
N MET A 1 -23.05 -22.51 -17.97
CA MET A 1 -22.03 -21.45 -18.17
C MET A 1 -21.87 -20.76 -16.84
N LEU A 2 -20.67 -20.79 -16.25
CA LEU A 2 -20.36 -19.99 -15.07
C LEU A 2 -20.49 -18.52 -15.48
N SER A 3 -21.45 -17.80 -14.90
CA SER A 3 -21.56 -16.35 -15.10
C SER A 3 -20.25 -15.73 -14.65
N ALA A 4 -19.62 -14.97 -15.54
CA ALA A 4 -18.50 -14.13 -15.17
C ALA A 4 -18.96 -13.18 -14.04
N ASN A 5 -18.10 -12.97 -13.04
CA ASN A 5 -18.30 -12.07 -11.91
C ASN A 5 -18.78 -10.70 -12.40
N TYR A 6 -20.09 -10.45 -12.30
CA TYR A 6 -20.68 -9.18 -12.70
C TYR A 6 -20.49 -8.19 -11.55
N LEU A 7 -19.73 -7.12 -11.78
CA LEU A 7 -19.36 -6.13 -10.75
C LEU A 7 -20.56 -5.64 -9.90
N PRO A 8 -21.75 -5.37 -10.47
CA PRO A 8 -22.93 -4.99 -9.69
C PRO A 8 -23.44 -6.04 -8.69
N GLU A 9 -23.03 -7.31 -8.80
CA GLU A 9 -23.36 -8.35 -7.82
C GLU A 9 -22.42 -8.35 -6.60
N VAL A 10 -21.29 -7.64 -6.68
CA VAL A 10 -20.26 -7.58 -5.62
C VAL A 10 -20.20 -6.19 -4.97
N LEU A 11 -20.53 -5.14 -5.72
CA LEU A 11 -20.47 -3.76 -5.24
C LEU A 11 -21.79 -3.36 -4.59
N GLU A 12 -21.73 -2.72 -3.41
CA GLU A 12 -22.88 -2.08 -2.77
C GLU A 12 -23.42 -0.92 -3.61
N THR A 13 -22.52 -0.20 -4.30
CA THR A 13 -22.85 0.87 -5.24
C THR A 13 -21.82 0.91 -6.36
N THR A 14 -22.27 1.28 -7.56
CA THR A 14 -21.39 1.57 -8.71
C THR A 14 -20.98 3.04 -8.77
N GLU A 15 -21.48 3.88 -7.86
CA GLU A 15 -21.09 5.29 -7.78
C GLU A 15 -19.74 5.42 -7.07
N ALA A 16 -18.80 6.11 -7.71
CA ALA A 16 -17.49 6.36 -7.14
C ALA A 16 -17.52 7.56 -6.19
N GLU A 17 -17.01 7.38 -4.97
CA GLU A 17 -16.80 8.46 -4.00
C GLU A 17 -15.32 8.90 -4.00
N ARG A 18 -15.09 10.22 -4.03
CA ARG A 18 -13.73 10.77 -3.90
C ARG A 18 -13.41 11.01 -2.43
N LEU A 19 -12.61 10.13 -1.85
CA LEU A 19 -12.26 10.17 -0.42
C LEU A 19 -11.19 11.24 -0.07
N ALA A 20 -10.29 11.58 -1.00
CA ALA A 20 -9.22 12.54 -0.74
C ALA A 20 -8.62 13.14 -2.03
N THR A 21 -7.83 14.21 -1.88
CA THR A 21 -7.11 14.93 -2.96
C THR A 21 -5.74 15.42 -2.46
N GLY A 22 -4.90 15.95 -3.36
CA GLY A 22 -3.61 16.57 -3.00
C GLY A 22 -2.40 15.65 -3.21
N PHE A 23 -2.60 14.51 -3.86
CA PHE A 23 -1.55 13.55 -4.22
C PHE A 23 -1.12 13.71 -5.67
N ILE A 24 0.08 13.22 -6.00
CA ILE A 24 0.64 13.28 -7.35
C ILE A 24 0.44 11.93 -8.07
N PHE A 25 0.81 10.81 -7.44
CA PHE A 25 0.67 9.48 -8.03
C PHE A 25 0.44 8.43 -6.95
N THR A 26 -0.83 8.10 -6.69
CA THR A 26 -1.22 7.16 -5.65
C THR A 26 -1.12 5.71 -6.11
N GLU A 27 -0.54 4.84 -5.30
CA GLU A 27 -0.37 3.40 -5.60
C GLU A 27 -0.58 2.53 -4.35
N GLY A 28 -0.66 1.22 -4.56
CA GLY A 28 -0.63 0.20 -3.51
C GLY A 28 -1.66 0.38 -2.38
N PRO A 29 -2.97 0.53 -2.67
CA PRO A 29 -3.98 0.61 -1.63
C PRO A 29 -4.14 -0.72 -0.89
N THR A 30 -4.08 -0.70 0.44
CA THR A 30 -4.33 -1.87 1.30
C THR A 30 -5.34 -1.54 2.39
N TRP A 31 -6.41 -2.33 2.49
CA TRP A 31 -7.39 -2.21 3.56
C TRP A 31 -6.86 -2.86 4.85
N HIS A 32 -6.87 -2.09 5.94
CA HIS A 32 -6.59 -2.60 7.28
C HIS A 32 -7.89 -2.99 7.99
N PRO A 33 -7.93 -4.13 8.71
CA PRO A 33 -9.12 -4.59 9.44
C PRO A 33 -9.69 -3.57 10.45
N ASP A 34 -8.86 -2.67 10.97
CA ASP A 34 -9.28 -1.58 11.88
C ASP A 34 -10.00 -0.41 11.18
N GLY A 35 -10.32 -0.53 9.89
CA GLY A 35 -11.23 0.41 9.22
C GLY A 35 -10.55 1.56 8.47
N TYR A 36 -9.34 1.35 7.95
CA TYR A 36 -8.61 2.38 7.19
C TYR A 36 -7.80 1.80 6.04
N TRP A 37 -7.46 2.63 5.07
CA TRP A 37 -6.55 2.29 3.97
C TRP A 37 -5.12 2.73 4.27
N TYR A 38 -4.14 1.93 3.92
CA TYR A 38 -2.80 2.40 3.58
C TYR A 38 -2.71 2.62 2.07
N PHE A 39 -1.92 3.61 1.64
CA PHE A 39 -1.54 3.80 0.23
C PHE A 39 -0.31 4.71 0.17
N VAL A 40 0.44 4.65 -0.92
CA VAL A 40 1.60 5.54 -1.13
C VAL A 40 1.25 6.66 -2.11
N ASP A 41 1.93 7.80 -1.98
CA ASP A 41 2.14 8.73 -3.09
C ASP A 41 3.59 8.56 -3.56
N LEU A 42 3.76 7.82 -4.66
CA LEU A 42 5.06 7.39 -5.17
C LEU A 42 5.95 8.58 -5.54
N ARG A 43 5.36 9.64 -6.10
CA ARG A 43 6.13 10.82 -6.53
C ARG A 43 6.52 11.70 -5.35
N GLN A 44 5.77 11.66 -4.25
CA GLN A 44 6.13 12.35 -3.01
C GLN A 44 6.96 11.50 -2.05
N ASN A 45 7.15 10.21 -2.32
CA ASN A 45 7.86 9.29 -1.42
C ASN A 45 7.25 9.24 -0.01
N LYS A 46 5.91 9.15 0.06
CA LYS A 46 5.16 9.16 1.31
C LYS A 46 4.16 8.02 1.36
N LEU A 47 4.07 7.36 2.50
CA LEU A 47 3.01 6.42 2.86
C LEU A 47 1.96 7.16 3.68
N PHE A 48 0.70 7.00 3.33
CA PHE A 48 -0.44 7.60 4.00
C PHE A 48 -1.38 6.54 4.57
N ARG A 49 -2.12 6.96 5.60
CA ARG A 49 -3.29 6.27 6.13
C ARG A 49 -4.53 7.10 5.85
N LEU A 50 -5.62 6.49 5.39
CA LEU A 50 -6.91 7.15 5.16
C LEU A 50 -8.02 6.40 5.87
N THR A 51 -8.57 7.01 6.92
CA THR A 51 -9.82 6.55 7.54
C THR A 51 -10.98 7.24 6.83
N PRO A 52 -12.04 6.53 6.42
CA PRO A 52 -13.23 7.14 5.83
C PRO A 52 -13.78 8.29 6.69
N GLY A 53 -14.15 9.40 6.04
CA GLY A 53 -14.64 10.61 6.71
C GLY A 53 -13.57 11.46 7.41
N LYS A 54 -12.28 11.09 7.34
CA LYS A 54 -11.17 11.88 7.90
C LYS A 54 -10.18 12.29 6.82
N SER A 55 -9.37 13.30 7.11
CA SER A 55 -8.25 13.67 6.25
C SER A 55 -7.17 12.58 6.23
N PRO A 56 -6.47 12.37 5.10
CA PRO A 56 -5.32 11.47 5.04
C PRO A 56 -4.22 11.89 6.03
N GLU A 57 -3.61 10.91 6.67
CA GLU A 57 -2.55 11.08 7.66
C GLU A 57 -1.23 10.55 7.09
N LEU A 58 -0.16 11.34 7.18
CA LEU A 58 1.18 10.88 6.82
C LEU A 58 1.67 9.87 7.85
N VAL A 59 2.01 8.66 7.40
CA VAL A 59 2.53 7.59 8.26
C VAL A 59 4.05 7.69 8.33
N ARG A 60 4.71 7.69 7.16
CA ARG A 60 6.18 7.82 7.04
C ARG A 60 6.58 8.20 5.63
N THR A 61 7.85 8.54 5.45
CA THR A 61 8.49 8.58 4.14
C THR A 61 8.91 7.17 3.68
N THR A 62 9.05 7.01 2.37
CA THR A 62 9.49 5.78 1.68
C THR A 62 10.58 6.12 0.68
N ILE A 63 11.27 5.12 0.11
CA ILE A 63 12.20 5.33 -1.00
C ILE A 63 11.70 4.56 -2.23
N GLY A 64 10.96 5.24 -3.09
CA GLY A 64 10.26 4.65 -4.23
C GLY A 64 9.12 3.72 -3.81
N GLY A 65 8.36 4.11 -2.77
CA GLY A 65 7.22 3.34 -2.27
C GLY A 65 6.20 3.07 -3.37
N ASN A 66 5.73 1.82 -3.48
CA ASN A 66 4.71 1.39 -4.44
C ASN A 66 3.69 0.47 -3.76
N GLY A 67 3.64 -0.82 -4.11
CA GLY A 67 2.72 -1.80 -3.52
C GLY A 67 2.84 -1.91 -2.02
N THR A 68 1.69 -2.11 -1.38
CA THR A 68 1.60 -2.38 0.05
C THR A 68 0.73 -3.60 0.28
N THR A 69 0.97 -4.32 1.37
CA THR A 69 0.10 -5.40 1.83
C THR A 69 0.29 -5.63 3.33
N LEU A 70 -0.51 -6.51 3.94
CA LEU A 70 -0.33 -6.94 5.32
C LEU A 70 0.24 -8.36 5.36
N ASP A 71 1.20 -8.60 6.26
CA ASP A 71 1.56 -9.98 6.58
C ASP A 71 0.51 -10.67 7.46
N LEU A 72 0.68 -11.97 7.70
CA LEU A 72 -0.26 -12.76 8.50
C LEU A 72 -0.35 -12.34 9.98
N GLN A 73 0.51 -11.43 10.45
CA GLN A 73 0.44 -10.83 11.78
C GLN A 73 -0.15 -9.41 11.75
N GLY A 74 -0.66 -8.96 10.59
CA GLY A 74 -1.23 -7.63 10.41
C GLY A 74 -0.18 -6.51 10.28
N ARG A 75 1.10 -6.83 10.06
CA ARG A 75 2.14 -5.82 9.90
C ARG A 75 2.23 -5.37 8.45
N LEU A 76 2.42 -4.07 8.23
CA LEU A 76 2.48 -3.51 6.89
C LEU A 76 3.78 -3.87 6.18
N ILE A 77 3.67 -4.43 4.98
CA ILE A 77 4.76 -4.61 4.02
C ILE A 77 4.65 -3.53 2.95
N VAL A 78 5.79 -2.96 2.54
CA VAL A 78 5.87 -1.97 1.45
C VAL A 78 7.01 -2.32 0.52
N CYS A 79 6.72 -2.34 -0.79
CA CYS A 79 7.73 -2.33 -1.85
C CYS A 79 8.39 -0.95 -1.90
N GLU A 80 9.69 -0.87 -1.61
CA GLU A 80 10.50 0.33 -1.78
C GLU A 80 11.38 0.14 -3.01
N GLY A 81 10.80 0.51 -4.16
CA GLY A 81 11.35 0.25 -5.49
C GLY A 81 12.73 0.87 -5.70
N ASP A 82 12.90 2.11 -5.26
CA ASP A 82 14.14 2.86 -5.49
C ASP A 82 15.25 2.42 -4.49
N ASP A 83 14.88 1.92 -3.31
CA ASP A 83 15.82 1.28 -2.36
C ASP A 83 16.00 -0.24 -2.62
N ARG A 84 15.30 -0.76 -3.63
CA ARG A 84 15.46 -2.14 -4.13
C ARG A 84 15.21 -3.19 -3.05
N ARG A 85 14.17 -3.00 -2.22
CA ARG A 85 13.83 -3.90 -1.12
C ARG A 85 12.34 -3.92 -0.81
N LEU A 86 11.92 -4.93 -0.07
CA LEU A 86 10.65 -4.90 0.66
C LEU A 86 10.93 -4.57 2.12
N THR A 87 10.11 -3.71 2.69
CA THR A 87 10.19 -3.34 4.11
C THR A 87 8.98 -3.86 4.88
N ARG A 88 9.13 -4.05 6.18
CA ARG A 88 8.06 -4.36 7.11
C ARG A 88 8.03 -3.34 8.23
N MET A 89 6.86 -2.77 8.50
CA MET A 89 6.63 -1.88 9.63
C MET A 89 5.99 -2.65 10.79
N THR A 90 6.68 -2.70 11.93
CA THR A 90 6.17 -3.33 13.16
C THR A 90 5.14 -2.45 13.86
N ALA A 91 4.41 -3.01 14.83
CA ALA A 91 3.33 -2.32 15.53
C ALA A 91 3.79 -1.07 16.31
N ASP A 92 5.06 -1.02 16.72
CA ASP A 92 5.71 0.15 17.34
C ASP A 92 6.21 1.19 16.31
N GLY A 93 5.95 0.98 15.02
CA GLY A 93 6.31 1.89 13.93
C GLY A 93 7.73 1.73 13.40
N LYS A 94 8.53 0.79 13.93
CA LYS A 94 9.88 0.54 13.38
C LYS A 94 9.77 -0.09 11.98
N VAL A 95 10.64 0.34 11.08
CA VAL A 95 10.72 -0.16 9.70
C VAL A 95 11.99 -0.99 9.55
N GLU A 96 11.84 -2.22 9.07
CA GLU A 96 12.94 -3.17 8.86
C GLU A 96 12.95 -3.68 7.41
N SER A 97 14.12 -3.99 6.88
CA SER A 97 14.24 -4.68 5.59
C SER A 97 13.73 -6.12 5.77
N LEU A 98 12.72 -6.51 5.00
CA LEU A 98 12.23 -7.88 4.95
C LEU A 98 13.11 -8.72 4.00
N VAL A 99 13.41 -8.15 2.84
CA VAL A 99 14.31 -8.75 1.84
C VAL A 99 14.83 -7.66 0.92
N ASP A 100 16.13 -7.70 0.61
CA ASP A 100 16.80 -6.76 -0.32
C ASP A 100 17.68 -7.46 -1.37
N ASN A 101 17.83 -8.78 -1.27
CA ASN A 101 18.59 -9.60 -2.20
C ASN A 101 18.03 -11.02 -2.31
N TYR A 102 18.31 -11.67 -3.43
CA TYR A 102 18.00 -13.07 -3.68
C TYR A 102 19.13 -13.68 -4.52
N GLN A 103 19.70 -14.79 -4.05
CA GLN A 103 20.80 -15.50 -4.73
C GLN A 103 21.99 -14.59 -5.10
N GLY A 104 22.33 -13.63 -4.23
CA GLY A 104 23.42 -12.68 -4.45
C GLY A 104 23.08 -11.51 -5.39
N GLY A 105 21.89 -11.47 -5.99
CA GLY A 105 21.40 -10.35 -6.77
C GLY A 105 20.48 -9.44 -5.96
N ARG A 106 20.59 -8.12 -6.14
CA ARG A 106 19.60 -7.16 -5.60
C ARG A 106 18.40 -7.06 -6.54
N PHE A 107 17.20 -6.82 -6.00
CA PHE A 107 16.02 -6.53 -6.81
C PHE A 107 16.26 -5.33 -7.74
N ASN A 108 15.56 -5.21 -8.86
CA ASN A 108 15.71 -4.03 -9.73
C ASN A 108 14.88 -2.86 -9.20
N ARG A 109 13.56 -3.05 -9.15
CA ARG A 109 12.60 -2.08 -8.65
C ARG A 109 11.31 -2.82 -8.27
N PRO A 110 11.24 -3.44 -7.07
CA PRO A 110 10.02 -4.12 -6.64
C PRO A 110 8.85 -3.13 -6.72
N ASN A 111 7.73 -3.60 -7.26
CA ASN A 111 6.60 -2.75 -7.60
C ASN A 111 5.40 -3.11 -6.71
N ASP A 112 4.76 -4.25 -6.94
CA ASP A 112 3.60 -4.69 -6.15
C ASP A 112 3.91 -5.91 -5.27
N VAL A 113 3.06 -6.17 -4.26
CA VAL A 113 3.22 -7.28 -3.29
C VAL A 113 1.89 -7.82 -2.78
#